data_AF-X1LIS3-F1
#
_entry.id   AF-X1LIS3-F1
#
_cell.length_a   1.000
_cell.length_b   1.000
_cell.length_c   1.000
_cell.angle_alpha   90.00
_cell.angle_beta   90.00
_cell.angle_gamma   90.00
#
_symmetry.space_group_name_H-M   'P 1'
#
loop_
_entity.id
_entity.type
_entity.pdbx_description
1 polymer ?
#
loop_
_entity_poly.entity_id
_entity_poly.type
_entity_poly.pdbx_seq_one_letter_code
_entity_poly.pdbx_strand_id
1 'polypeptide(L)'
;MISHAHGDHFGGLQDIMKANKDAELYLPQSFGGGISAKRITKIKEPFEIRRGIFTTGELGGIEQSLVIDSDKGLVVVVGCSHPGVGNVLDAAARFGKVYGIVGGLHGFHDFDRLNPLSLICPCHCTQYKSAIKRLFQDRCLDCGAGLILEL
;
A
#
# COMPACT_ATOMS: atom_id res chain seq x y z
N MET A 1 5.05 8.80 0.31
CA MET A 1 5.25 7.63 1.20
C MET A 1 6.05 6.59 0.45
N ILE A 2 6.95 5.88 1.13
CA ILE A 2 7.59 4.66 0.64
C ILE A 2 7.09 3.49 1.47
N SER A 3 6.68 2.39 0.83
CA SER A 3 6.10 1.23 1.51
C SER A 3 7.16 0.42 2.27
N HIS A 4 8.26 0.04 1.61
CA HIS A 4 9.37 -0.74 2.19
C HIS A 4 10.68 -0.49 1.42
N ALA A 5 11.79 -1.05 1.91
CA ALA A 5 13.15 -0.75 1.45
C ALA A 5 13.68 -1.67 0.33
N HIS A 6 12.85 -2.05 -0.65
CA HIS A 6 13.32 -2.74 -1.86
C HIS A 6 13.54 -1.76 -3.01
N GLY A 7 14.59 -1.97 -3.81
CA GLY A 7 15.08 -1.01 -4.79
C GLY A 7 14.05 -0.62 -5.84
N ASP A 8 13.15 -1.50 -6.22
CA ASP A 8 12.03 -1.28 -7.13
C ASP A 8 10.88 -0.44 -6.52
N HIS A 9 10.88 -0.22 -5.20
CA HIS A 9 9.91 0.60 -4.49
C HIS A 9 10.43 1.99 -4.10
N PHE A 10 11.75 2.20 -4.02
CA PHE A 10 12.34 3.51 -3.70
C PHE A 10 13.39 3.99 -4.71
N GLY A 11 13.69 3.24 -5.77
CA GLY A 11 14.79 3.53 -6.70
C GLY A 11 14.65 4.88 -7.43
N GLY A 12 13.43 5.30 -7.73
CA GLY A 12 13.17 6.62 -8.33
C GLY A 12 13.21 7.80 -7.35
N LEU A 13 13.33 7.54 -6.04
CA LEU A 13 13.19 8.57 -5.01
C LEU A 13 14.29 9.62 -5.09
N GLN A 14 15.53 9.24 -5.42
CA GLN A 14 16.60 10.23 -5.56
C GLN A 14 16.30 11.26 -6.65
N ASP A 15 15.74 10.84 -7.78
CA ASP A 15 15.41 11.76 -8.88
C ASP A 15 14.19 12.63 -8.54
N ILE A 16 13.19 12.06 -7.84
CA ILE A 16 12.08 12.83 -7.29
C ILE A 16 12.60 13.91 -6.33
N MET A 17 13.55 13.59 -5.44
CA MET A 17 14.11 14.55 -4.49
C MET A 17 14.97 15.62 -5.16
N LYS A 18 15.64 15.31 -6.28
CA LYS A 18 16.33 16.32 -7.10
C LYS A 18 15.34 17.31 -7.71
N ALA A 19 14.19 16.83 -8.19
CA ALA A 19 13.14 17.64 -8.80
C ALA A 19 12.31 18.43 -7.78
N ASN A 20 12.05 17.86 -6.61
CA ASN A 20 11.25 18.47 -5.55
C ASN A 20 11.88 18.23 -4.17
N LYS A 21 12.74 19.17 -3.76
CA LYS A 21 13.44 19.12 -2.46
C LYS A 21 12.54 19.39 -1.26
N ASP A 22 11.34 19.95 -1.49
CA ASP A 22 10.37 20.30 -0.45
C ASP A 22 9.39 19.17 -0.15
N ALA A 23 9.41 18.09 -0.94
CA ALA A 23 8.59 16.91 -0.69
C ALA A 23 8.83 16.37 0.72
N GLU A 24 7.73 16.06 1.41
CA GLU A 24 7.76 15.39 2.70
C GLU A 24 7.77 13.87 2.49
N LEU A 25 8.71 13.20 3.15
CA LEU A 25 8.89 11.76 3.02
C LEU A 25 8.39 11.04 4.28
N TYR A 26 7.55 10.05 4.06
CA TYR A 26 7.11 9.10 5.08
C TYR A 26 7.75 7.76 4.76
N LEU A 27 8.68 7.33 5.62
CA LEU A 27 9.51 6.14 5.42
C LEU A 27 9.29 5.15 6.58
N PRO A 28 9.28 3.83 6.34
CA PRO A 28 9.22 2.85 7.43
C PRO A 28 10.39 3.05 8.40
N GLN A 29 10.16 2.72 9.68
CA GLN A 29 11.19 2.80 10.72
C GLN A 29 12.43 1.97 10.34
N SER A 30 12.23 0.79 9.76
CA SER A 30 13.24 -0.14 9.24
C SER A 30 14.01 0.37 8.02
N PHE A 31 13.58 1.45 7.36
CA PHE A 31 14.21 1.92 6.14
C PHE A 31 15.63 2.43 6.41
N GLY A 32 16.65 1.68 5.99
CA GLY A 32 18.07 2.02 6.20
C GLY A 32 18.75 2.83 5.08
N GLY A 33 18.04 3.13 3.98
CA GLY A 33 18.63 3.83 2.84
C GLY A 33 19.00 5.28 3.15
N GLY A 34 20.19 5.71 2.71
CA GLY A 34 20.63 7.10 2.81
C GLY A 34 19.88 8.00 1.83
N ILE A 35 18.94 8.81 2.34
CA ILE A 35 18.21 9.80 1.55
C ILE A 35 18.28 11.15 2.25
N SER A 36 18.62 12.19 1.50
CA SER A 36 18.54 13.56 1.96
C SER A 36 17.23 14.20 1.48
N ALA A 37 16.41 14.63 2.42
CA ALA A 37 15.19 15.40 2.17
C ALA A 37 15.00 16.40 3.32
N LYS A 38 14.30 17.51 3.04
CA LYS A 38 14.05 18.55 4.07
C LYS A 38 13.17 18.04 5.21
N ARG A 39 12.22 17.14 4.91
CA ARG A 39 11.28 16.57 5.88
C ARG A 39 11.19 15.07 5.70
N ILE A 40 11.61 14.33 6.72
CA ILE A 40 11.52 12.87 6.78
C ILE A 40 10.85 12.50 8.09
N THR A 41 9.75 11.75 7.98
CA THR A 41 9.03 11.16 9.10
C THR A 41 9.22 9.65 9.05
N LYS A 42 9.80 9.10 10.12
CA LYS A 42 9.94 7.65 10.30
C LYS A 42 8.66 7.08 10.90
N ILE A 43 8.14 6.04 10.26
CA ILE A 43 6.84 5.48 10.56
C ILE A 43 7.01 4.16 11.29
N LYS A 44 6.53 4.13 12.53
CA LYS A 44 6.45 2.93 13.36
C LYS A 44 5.01 2.59 13.63
N GLU A 45 4.27 3.53 14.22
CA GLU A 45 2.88 3.35 14.61
C GLU A 45 1.90 3.87 13.55
N PRO A 46 0.65 3.37 13.51
CA PRO A 46 -0.41 3.91 12.66
C PRO A 46 -0.84 5.31 13.10
N PHE A 47 -1.07 6.20 12.13
CA PHE A 47 -1.65 7.52 12.35
C PHE A 47 -2.21 8.14 11.06
N GLU A 48 -2.99 9.21 11.21
CA GLU A 48 -3.49 10.03 10.10
C GLU A 48 -2.43 11.05 9.68
N ILE A 49 -1.93 10.92 8.45
CA ILE A 49 -0.92 11.82 7.86
C ILE A 49 -1.53 13.19 7.58
N ARG A 50 -2.74 13.19 7.01
CA ARG A 50 -3.58 14.35 6.74
C ARG A 50 -5.02 13.86 6.61
N ARG A 51 -5.99 14.78 6.65
CA ARG A 51 -7.42 14.44 6.58
C ARG A 51 -7.73 13.37 5.52
N GLY A 52 -8.22 12.21 5.97
CA GLY A 52 -8.61 11.08 5.13
C GLY A 52 -7.47 10.25 4.56
N ILE A 53 -6.22 10.47 4.99
CA ILE A 53 -5.03 9.76 4.53
C ILE A 53 -4.25 9.24 5.72
N PHE A 54 -4.12 7.92 5.83
CA PHE A 54 -3.49 7.25 6.96
C PHE A 54 -2.32 6.38 6.51
N THR A 55 -1.46 6.07 7.47
CA THR A 55 -0.50 4.97 7.37
C THR A 55 -0.93 3.84 8.30
N THR A 56 -0.73 2.59 7.90
CA THR A 56 -0.91 1.42 8.77
C THR A 56 0.11 1.35 9.91
N GLY A 57 1.12 2.22 9.91
CA GLY A 57 2.35 1.97 10.65
C GLY A 57 3.23 0.95 9.93
N GLU A 58 4.44 0.74 10.46
CA GLU A 58 5.29 -0.33 9.99
C GLU A 58 4.82 -1.67 10.57
N LEU A 59 4.41 -2.57 9.69
CA LEU A 59 3.97 -3.90 10.01
C LEU A 59 5.12 -4.89 9.78
N GLY A 60 5.27 -5.85 10.69
CA GLY A 60 6.29 -6.89 10.58
C GLY A 60 7.74 -6.40 10.58
N GLY A 61 7.98 -5.13 10.96
CA GLY A 61 9.31 -4.52 10.91
C GLY A 61 9.86 -4.32 9.49
N ILE A 62 8.98 -4.25 8.47
CA ILE A 62 9.40 -4.22 7.07
C ILE A 62 8.62 -3.23 6.21
N GLU A 63 7.29 -3.13 6.37
CA GLU A 63 6.44 -2.47 5.39
C GLU A 63 5.30 -1.69 6.02
N GLN A 64 5.01 -0.51 5.46
CA GLN A 64 3.79 0.25 5.71
C GLN A 64 2.91 0.29 4.46
N SER A 65 1.61 0.52 4.65
CA SER A 65 0.64 0.73 3.58
C SER A 65 -0.07 2.07 3.74
N LEU A 66 -0.48 2.63 2.60
CA LEU A 66 -1.30 3.84 2.56
C LEU A 66 -2.77 3.44 2.67
N VAL A 67 -3.53 4.16 3.47
CA VAL A 67 -4.99 4.00 3.57
C VAL A 67 -5.64 5.32 3.20
N ILE A 68 -6.59 5.28 2.28
CA ILE A 68 -7.32 6.44 1.78
C ILE A 68 -8.78 6.27 2.18
N ASP A 69 -9.32 7.24 2.91
CA ASP A 69 -10.75 7.35 3.18
C ASP A 69 -11.47 7.96 1.97
N SER A 70 -12.45 7.23 1.45
CA SER A 70 -13.24 7.60 0.27
C SER A 70 -14.72 7.45 0.57
N ASP A 71 -15.58 8.01 -0.28
CA ASP A 71 -17.03 7.91 -0.12
C ASP A 71 -17.56 6.46 -0.15
N LYS A 72 -16.76 5.52 -0.70
CA LYS A 72 -17.06 4.09 -0.76
C LYS A 72 -16.55 3.28 0.45
N GLY A 73 -15.73 3.89 1.31
CA GLY A 73 -14.98 3.26 2.39
C GLY A 73 -13.47 3.29 2.14
N LEU A 74 -12.70 2.57 2.97
CA LEU A 74 -11.24 2.67 2.93
C LEU A 74 -10.64 1.91 1.74
N VAL A 75 -9.76 2.57 1.01
CA VAL A 75 -8.92 1.96 -0.03
C VAL A 75 -7.50 1.84 0.47
N VAL A 76 -6.98 0.61 0.49
CA VAL A 76 -5.63 0.31 0.95
C VAL A 76 -4.70 0.16 -0.25
N VAL A 77 -3.69 1.01 -0.33
CA VAL A 77 -2.64 0.94 -1.36
C VAL A 77 -1.39 0.33 -0.75
N VAL A 78 -1.00 -0.84 -1.28
CA VAL A 78 0.10 -1.66 -0.76
C VAL A 78 1.29 -1.68 -1.73
N GLY A 79 2.49 -1.87 -1.19
CA GLY A 79 3.68 -2.11 -2.02
C GLY A 79 3.72 -3.55 -2.49
N CYS A 80 4.16 -4.43 -1.60
CA CYS A 80 4.29 -5.87 -1.82
C CYS A 80 3.52 -6.70 -0.78
N SER A 81 3.05 -6.11 0.32
CA SER A 81 2.37 -6.84 1.39
C SER A 81 3.22 -7.96 2.02
N HIS A 82 4.52 -7.72 2.27
CA HIS A 82 5.39 -8.68 2.95
C HIS A 82 4.85 -9.17 4.30
N PRO A 83 4.19 -8.31 5.12
CA PRO A 83 3.58 -8.75 6.37
C PRO A 83 2.37 -9.66 6.16
N GLY A 84 1.92 -9.88 4.92
CA GLY A 84 0.71 -10.60 4.56
C GLY A 84 -0.50 -9.68 4.42
N VAL A 85 -1.29 -9.90 3.37
CA VAL A 85 -2.49 -9.10 3.06
C VAL A 85 -3.47 -9.08 4.23
N GLY A 86 -3.65 -10.21 4.93
CA GLY A 86 -4.52 -10.29 6.10
C GLY A 86 -4.14 -9.28 7.18
N ASN A 87 -2.85 -9.18 7.53
CA ASN A 87 -2.34 -8.26 8.55
C ASN A 87 -2.47 -6.79 8.10
N VAL A 88 -2.27 -6.51 6.81
CA VAL A 88 -2.45 -5.18 6.24
C VAL A 88 -3.92 -4.75 6.33
N LEU A 89 -4.85 -5.65 5.98
CA LEU A 89 -6.29 -5.39 6.05
C LEU A 89 -6.75 -5.17 7.51
N ASP A 90 -6.26 -5.97 8.45
CA ASP A 90 -6.58 -5.80 9.89
C ASP A 90 -6.07 -4.46 10.42
N ALA A 91 -4.85 -4.05 10.04
CA ALA A 91 -4.31 -2.76 10.42
C ALA A 91 -5.13 -1.60 9.84
N ALA A 92 -5.53 -1.70 8.56
CA ALA A 92 -6.36 -0.69 7.90
C ALA A 92 -7.78 -0.62 8.48
N ALA A 93 -8.36 -1.76 8.86
CA ALA A 93 -9.71 -1.84 9.42
C ALA A 93 -9.88 -1.05 10.74
N ARG A 94 -8.78 -0.71 11.41
CA ARG A 94 -8.78 0.17 12.60
C ARG A 94 -9.24 1.60 12.30
N PHE A 95 -9.16 2.03 11.04
CA PHE A 95 -9.58 3.36 10.61
C PHE A 95 -11.02 3.38 10.06
N GLY A 96 -11.66 2.22 9.84
CA GLY A 96 -12.96 2.13 9.19
C GLY A 96 -13.14 0.86 8.35
N LYS A 97 -14.24 0.80 7.60
CA LYS A 97 -14.56 -0.37 6.76
C LYS A 97 -13.70 -0.36 5.50
N VAL A 98 -12.94 -1.42 5.27
CA VAL A 98 -12.15 -1.57 4.04
C VAL A 98 -13.06 -1.89 2.86
N TYR A 99 -13.02 -1.00 1.87
CA TYR A 99 -13.71 -1.13 0.59
C TYR A 99 -12.87 -1.93 -0.41
N GLY A 100 -11.56 -1.65 -0.49
CA GLY A 100 -10.72 -2.32 -1.47
C GLY A 100 -9.22 -2.24 -1.22
N ILE A 101 -8.49 -3.02 -2.01
CA ILE A 101 -7.03 -3.13 -1.97
C ILE A 101 -6.43 -2.99 -3.37
N VAL A 102 -5.35 -2.22 -3.48
CA VAL A 102 -4.62 -1.95 -4.72
C VAL A 102 -3.13 -2.13 -4.49
N GLY A 103 -2.45 -2.99 -5.25
CA GLY A 103 -0.99 -3.15 -5.17
C GLY A 103 -0.50 -4.60 -5.19
N GLY A 104 0.77 -4.80 -4.82
CA GLY A 104 1.39 -6.13 -4.77
C GLY A 104 0.92 -6.94 -3.56
N LEU A 105 0.48 -8.17 -3.81
CA LEU A 105 0.01 -9.11 -2.79
C LEU A 105 1.00 -10.27 -2.56
N HIS A 106 2.18 -10.24 -3.19
CA HIS A 106 3.21 -11.27 -3.10
C HIS A 106 2.66 -12.70 -3.33
N GLY A 107 3.10 -13.68 -2.54
CA GLY A 107 2.61 -15.05 -2.48
C GLY A 107 1.37 -15.26 -1.59
N PHE A 108 0.54 -14.23 -1.40
CA PHE A 108 -0.68 -14.34 -0.61
C PHE A 108 -1.67 -15.35 -1.24
N HIS A 109 -2.10 -16.33 -0.44
CA HIS A 109 -2.92 -17.46 -0.89
C HIS A 109 -4.18 -17.70 -0.04
N ASP A 110 -4.39 -16.93 1.03
CA ASP A 110 -5.59 -16.97 1.87
C ASP A 110 -6.70 -16.09 1.29
N PHE A 111 -7.26 -16.48 0.13
CA PHE A 111 -8.19 -15.64 -0.61
C PHE A 111 -9.49 -15.30 0.15
N ASP A 112 -9.81 -16.01 1.23
CA ASP A 112 -11.00 -15.72 2.03
C ASP A 112 -10.97 -14.32 2.65
N ARG A 113 -9.77 -13.79 2.92
CA ARG A 113 -9.61 -12.41 3.41
C ARG A 113 -10.00 -11.36 2.37
N LEU A 114 -10.10 -11.73 1.09
CA LEU A 114 -10.54 -10.83 0.00
C LEU A 114 -12.06 -10.85 -0.19
N ASN A 115 -12.77 -11.85 0.33
CA ASN A 115 -14.22 -11.98 0.19
C ASN A 115 -15.03 -10.75 0.63
N PRO A 116 -14.64 -10.00 1.70
CA PRO A 116 -15.39 -8.81 2.11
C PRO A 116 -15.16 -7.59 1.21
N LEU A 117 -14.12 -7.59 0.38
CA LEU A 117 -13.73 -6.43 -0.41
C LEU A 117 -14.65 -6.26 -1.62
N SER A 118 -14.90 -5.01 -2.00
CA SER A 118 -15.66 -4.62 -3.19
C SER A 118 -14.74 -4.20 -4.34
N LEU A 119 -13.45 -4.01 -4.08
CA LEU A 119 -12.43 -3.71 -5.08
C LEU A 119 -11.12 -4.45 -4.76
N ILE A 120 -10.60 -5.19 -5.73
CA ILE A 120 -9.33 -5.88 -5.65
C ILE A 120 -8.53 -5.55 -6.93
N CYS A 121 -7.36 -4.94 -6.79
CA CYS A 121 -6.52 -4.59 -7.93
C CYS A 121 -5.10 -5.13 -7.70
N PRO A 122 -4.86 -6.42 -8.01
CA PRO A 122 -3.58 -7.07 -7.75
C PRO A 122 -2.53 -6.66 -8.78
N CYS A 123 -1.44 -6.05 -8.32
CA CYS A 123 -0.38 -5.47 -9.13
C CYS A 123 0.95 -6.23 -8.95
N HIS A 124 1.97 -5.78 -9.71
CA HIS A 124 3.40 -6.01 -9.42
C HIS A 124 3.74 -7.48 -9.07
N CYS A 125 4.18 -7.76 -7.84
CA CYS A 125 4.72 -9.04 -7.36
C CYS A 125 3.67 -10.11 -7.05
N THR A 126 2.37 -9.81 -7.22
CA THR A 126 1.30 -10.77 -6.92
C THR A 126 1.49 -12.05 -7.75
N GLN A 127 1.70 -13.18 -7.09
CA GLN A 127 1.97 -14.47 -7.74
C GLN A 127 0.69 -15.10 -8.31
N TYR A 128 -0.42 -14.97 -7.57
CA TYR A 128 -1.68 -15.65 -7.90
C TYR A 128 -2.70 -14.78 -8.65
N LYS A 129 -2.25 -13.81 -9.46
CA LYS A 129 -3.14 -12.86 -10.18
C LYS A 129 -4.28 -13.55 -10.93
N SER A 130 -3.96 -14.58 -11.71
CA SER A 130 -4.97 -15.31 -12.50
C SER A 130 -6.00 -16.03 -11.63
N ALA A 131 -5.59 -16.56 -10.48
CA ALA A 131 -6.49 -17.22 -9.54
C ALA A 131 -7.41 -16.21 -8.85
N ILE A 132 -6.84 -15.11 -8.36
CA ILE A 132 -7.58 -13.99 -7.73
C ILE A 132 -8.60 -13.43 -8.74
N LYS A 133 -8.17 -13.12 -9.97
CA LYS A 133 -9.04 -12.60 -11.02
C LYS A 133 -10.19 -13.56 -11.34
N ARG A 134 -9.93 -14.88 -11.37
CA ARG A 134 -10.97 -15.89 -11.63
C ARG A 134 -11.97 -16.02 -10.49
N LEU A 135 -11.55 -15.88 -9.23
CA LEU A 135 -12.40 -16.00 -8.05
C LEU A 135 -13.26 -14.74 -7.79
N PHE A 136 -12.77 -13.57 -8.21
CA PHE A 136 -13.37 -12.27 -7.89
C PHE A 136 -13.67 -11.43 -9.13
N GLN A 137 -14.18 -12.07 -10.20
CA GLN A 137 -14.31 -11.44 -11.54
C GLN A 137 -15.10 -10.14 -11.56
N ASP A 138 -16.12 -10.02 -10.70
CA ASP A 138 -17.02 -8.88 -10.57
C ASP A 138 -16.40 -7.66 -9.88
N ARG A 139 -15.28 -7.88 -9.17
CA ARG A 139 -14.65 -6.89 -8.28
C ARG A 139 -13.13 -6.85 -8.37
N CYS A 140 -12.55 -7.60 -9.30
CA CYS A 140 -11.12 -7.64 -9.55
C CYS A 140 -10.78 -6.85 -10.83
N LEU A 141 -10.01 -5.78 -10.70
CA LEU A 141 -9.56 -4.95 -11.81
C LEU A 141 -8.12 -5.29 -12.20
N ASP A 142 -7.83 -5.23 -13.49
CA ASP A 142 -6.46 -5.35 -13.99
C ASP A 142 -5.65 -4.12 -13.57
N CYS A 143 -4.44 -4.37 -13.09
CA CYS A 143 -3.50 -3.32 -12.70
C CYS A 143 -2.40 -3.15 -13.75
N GLY A 144 -2.16 -1.90 -14.15
CA GLY A 144 -1.12 -1.56 -15.12
C GLY A 144 -0.74 -0.08 -15.08
N ALA A 145 0.38 0.26 -15.70
CA ALA A 145 0.78 1.65 -15.89
C ALA A 145 -0.29 2.40 -16.69
N GLY A 146 -0.67 3.59 -16.22
CA GLY A 146 -1.72 4.40 -16.84
C GLY A 146 -3.15 4.08 -16.37
N LEU A 147 -3.34 3.12 -15.47
CA LEU A 147 -4.64 2.87 -14.83
C LEU A 147 -5.08 4.10 -14.01
N ILE A 148 -6.33 4.50 -14.19
CA ILE A 148 -7.02 5.51 -13.37
C ILE A 148 -8.16 4.80 -12.64
N LEU A 149 -8.21 4.99 -11.32
CA LEU A 149 -9.29 4.47 -10.47
C LEU A 149 -10.03 5.66 -9.85
N GLU A 150 -11.34 5.71 -10.06
CA GLU A 150 -12.22 6.69 -9.44
C GLU A 150 -12.80 6.11 -8.14
N LEU A 151 -12.34 6.67 -7.02
CA LEU A 151 -12.70 6.24 -5.67
C LEU A 151 -13.88 7.05 -5.14
#